data_AF-A0A964AV43-F1
#
_entry.id   AF-A0A964AV43-F1
#
_cell.length_a   1.000
_cell.length_b   1.000
_cell.length_c   1.000
_cell.angle_alpha   90.00
_cell.angle_beta   90.00
_cell.angle_gamma   90.00
#
_symmetry.space_group_name_H-M   'P 1'
#
loop_
_entity.id
_entity.type
_entity.pdbx_description
1 polymer ?
#
loop_
_entity_poly.entity_id
_entity_poly.type
_entity_poly.pdbx_seq_one_letter_code
_entity_poly.pdbx_strand_id
1 'polypeptide(L)'
;MHVLLLSALLACTPKTDDTTDDSATPEDTATDDTATDDTGGDDTATDDTATDDTAADDTATDDTATDDTATDDTGTEPAPLEDIRAAVQAWFEADHSAGPRTLLSGLPDGEEIDARTGQPARETLPAQVLAAFDFAVRLEAAGEGSVRLDRGVLETYEIYIVTTTTDADDAYVEVWTPDERLVTGARFYADEVPLWDAFDGRVRLARRFTMLEGPSWEDGYSEAEERAAAGQPAQDWPGDIQVLSGFIPQAGSLMGTVDFDGLALSDVQRDVAVAAFDFIWEPHLQHTVNGGRVTLGPQDQGVMVVGSFTRSTDGETYMVADWRDIDDGSYVLYFVVGSGDPMLSVVQYDN
;
A
#
# COMPACT_ATOMS: atom_id res chain seq x y z
N MET A 1 -53.89 18.77 41.91
CA MET A 1 -54.26 18.02 43.14
C MET A 1 -53.07 17.14 43.45
N HIS A 2 -52.40 17.35 44.61
CA HIS A 2 -50.95 17.11 44.82
C HIS A 2 -50.09 18.09 43.98
N VAL A 3 -49.24 19.02 44.47
CA VAL A 3 -48.87 19.55 45.82
C VAL A 3 -47.60 18.95 46.48
N LEU A 4 -46.58 19.82 46.70
CA LEU A 4 -45.33 19.71 47.52
C LEU A 4 -44.23 18.74 47.00
N LEU A 5 -42.91 18.91 47.18
CA LEU A 5 -41.95 20.04 47.50
C LEU A 5 -40.55 19.57 46.93
N LEU A 6 -39.28 19.94 47.20
CA LEU A 6 -38.45 20.80 48.09
C LEU A 6 -37.05 20.94 47.38
N SER A 7 -36.47 22.12 47.12
CA SER A 7 -35.48 22.92 47.90
C SER A 7 -34.29 22.14 48.52
N ALA A 8 -33.04 22.64 48.61
CA ALA A 8 -32.33 23.79 48.01
C ALA A 8 -30.80 23.73 48.34
N LEU A 9 -30.00 24.57 47.67
CA LEU A 9 -28.66 25.11 48.03
C LEU A 9 -27.62 24.26 48.80
N LEU A 10 -26.40 24.22 48.27
CA LEU A 10 -25.25 24.85 48.97
C LEU A 10 -24.13 25.25 47.99
N ALA A 11 -23.35 26.28 48.33
CA ALA A 11 -22.16 26.71 47.60
C ALA A 11 -21.14 27.34 48.56
N CYS A 12 -19.85 26.99 48.45
CA CYS A 12 -18.74 27.78 48.96
C CYS A 12 -17.39 27.27 48.42
N THR A 13 -16.57 28.14 47.84
CA THR A 13 -15.10 28.00 47.79
C THR A 13 -14.49 28.80 48.95
N PRO A 14 -13.24 28.52 49.39
CA PRO A 14 -12.13 29.32 48.85
C PRO A 14 -10.71 28.66 48.86
N LYS A 15 -9.94 29.05 47.83
CA LYS A 15 -8.52 29.47 47.82
C LYS A 15 -7.58 29.18 49.04
N THR A 16 -6.41 28.60 48.73
CA THR A 16 -5.02 28.95 49.16
C THR A 16 -4.06 28.40 48.09
N ASP A 17 -3.24 29.19 47.39
CA ASP A 17 -1.98 29.89 47.78
C ASP A 17 -0.71 29.01 47.70
N ASP A 18 0.03 29.23 46.60
CA ASP A 18 1.48 29.55 46.53
C ASP A 18 2.52 28.68 47.29
N THR A 19 3.34 27.95 46.52
CA THR A 19 4.81 27.91 46.69
C THR A 19 5.52 27.65 45.35
N THR A 20 6.47 28.51 44.99
CA THR A 20 7.57 28.17 44.08
C THR A 20 8.54 27.16 44.71
N ASP A 21 9.14 26.28 43.92
CA ASP A 21 10.45 25.69 44.25
C ASP A 21 11.33 25.64 42.98
N ASP A 22 12.65 25.68 43.17
CA ASP A 22 13.66 26.03 42.15
C ASP A 22 14.82 25.02 42.20
N SER A 23 14.72 23.95 41.39
CA SER A 23 15.62 22.80 41.47
C SER A 23 16.43 22.54 40.20
N ALA A 24 17.51 23.31 40.08
CA ALA A 24 18.82 22.95 39.52
C ALA A 24 18.90 21.85 38.44
N THR A 25 19.33 22.24 37.24
CA THR A 25 19.88 21.36 36.21
C THR A 25 21.13 20.60 36.69
N PRO A 26 21.21 19.27 36.54
CA PRO A 26 22.49 18.58 36.48
C PRO A 26 23.16 18.80 35.11
N GLU A 27 24.47 19.04 35.09
CA GLU A 27 25.27 18.96 33.85
C GLU A 27 25.57 17.48 33.57
N ASP A 28 24.92 16.88 32.56
CA ASP A 28 25.27 15.53 32.13
C ASP A 28 26.57 15.53 31.32
N THR A 29 27.55 14.77 31.79
CA THR A 29 28.89 14.71 31.18
C THR A 29 28.88 13.80 29.97
N ALA A 30 29.08 14.37 28.77
CA ALA A 30 29.31 13.59 27.57
C ALA A 30 30.56 12.70 27.71
N THR A 31 30.36 11.39 27.72
CA THR A 31 31.43 10.39 27.61
C THR A 31 31.86 10.24 26.16
N ASP A 32 33.17 10.19 25.95
CA ASP A 32 33.82 10.10 24.64
C ASP A 32 33.84 8.63 24.20
N ASP A 33 32.88 8.22 23.36
CA ASP A 33 32.77 6.83 22.89
C ASP A 33 33.89 6.49 21.89
N THR A 34 34.86 5.71 22.36
CA THR A 34 35.97 5.24 21.54
C THR A 34 35.50 4.24 20.49
N ALA A 35 35.41 4.70 19.23
CA ALA A 35 35.20 3.83 18.08
C ALA A 35 36.21 2.68 18.08
N THR A 36 35.72 1.44 18.06
CA THR A 36 36.55 0.23 18.04
C THR A 36 36.71 -0.23 16.58
N ASP A 37 37.94 -0.45 16.16
CA ASP A 37 38.30 -0.76 14.77
C ASP A 37 38.10 -2.26 14.49
N ASP A 38 36.97 -2.62 13.87
CA ASP A 38 36.62 -4.02 13.58
C ASP A 38 37.53 -4.61 12.50
N THR A 39 38.48 -5.44 12.94
CA THR A 39 39.41 -6.13 12.05
C THR A 39 38.74 -7.33 11.39
N GLY A 40 38.26 -7.12 10.17
CA GLY A 40 37.66 -8.17 9.33
C GLY A 40 38.57 -9.40 9.22
N GLY A 41 38.02 -10.56 9.59
CA GLY A 41 38.69 -11.85 9.49
C GLY A 41 38.82 -12.31 8.03
N ASP A 42 40.00 -12.78 7.66
CA ASP A 42 40.28 -13.35 6.35
C ASP A 42 39.90 -14.83 6.35
N ASP A 43 38.73 -15.18 5.80
CA ASP A 43 38.17 -16.54 5.83
C ASP A 43 39.00 -17.48 4.95
N THR A 44 39.84 -18.30 5.59
CA THR A 44 40.69 -19.26 4.88
C THR A 44 39.90 -20.47 4.41
N ALA A 45 39.50 -20.44 3.13
CA ALA A 45 38.92 -21.57 2.42
C ALA A 45 39.77 -22.83 2.62
N THR A 46 39.15 -23.89 3.14
CA THR A 46 39.82 -25.16 3.43
C THR A 46 39.81 -26.04 2.18
N ASP A 47 41.00 -26.49 1.78
CA ASP A 47 41.21 -27.36 0.61
C ASP A 47 40.85 -28.81 0.98
N ASP A 48 39.62 -29.23 0.61
CA ASP A 48 39.09 -30.56 0.93
C ASP A 48 39.84 -31.64 0.15
N THR A 49 40.72 -32.35 0.86
CA THR A 49 41.58 -33.39 0.29
C THR A 49 40.79 -34.68 0.04
N ALA A 50 40.25 -34.80 -1.18
CA ALA A 50 39.57 -35.99 -1.65
C ALA A 50 40.41 -37.26 -1.40
N THR A 51 39.81 -38.25 -0.72
CA THR A 51 40.49 -39.49 -0.34
C THR A 51 40.47 -40.49 -1.50
N ASP A 52 41.64 -41.07 -1.81
CA ASP A 52 41.84 -42.02 -2.92
C ASP A 52 41.31 -43.43 -2.58
N ASP A 53 40.00 -43.61 -2.69
CA ASP A 53 39.32 -44.88 -2.40
C ASP A 53 39.48 -45.86 -3.56
N THR A 54 40.25 -46.93 -3.34
CA THR A 54 40.68 -47.88 -4.39
C THR A 54 39.59 -48.90 -4.70
N ALA A 55 38.64 -48.52 -5.55
CA ALA A 55 37.63 -49.41 -6.11
C ALA A 55 38.25 -50.54 -6.97
N ALA A 56 37.59 -51.70 -6.99
CA ALA A 56 38.10 -52.92 -7.61
C ALA A 56 37.89 -52.98 -9.14
N ASP A 57 38.76 -53.76 -9.80
CA ASP A 57 38.71 -54.10 -11.23
C ASP A 57 37.56 -55.10 -11.52
N ASP A 58 36.32 -54.59 -11.58
CA ASP A 58 35.16 -55.33 -12.09
C ASP A 58 34.97 -55.03 -13.58
N THR A 59 34.95 -56.08 -14.40
CA THR A 59 34.91 -55.96 -15.87
C THR A 59 33.54 -55.49 -16.37
N ALA A 60 33.40 -54.17 -16.57
CA ALA A 60 32.26 -53.59 -17.26
C ALA A 60 32.16 -54.09 -18.71
N THR A 61 30.93 -54.23 -19.22
CA THR A 61 30.69 -54.59 -20.62
C THR A 61 30.80 -53.34 -21.50
N ASP A 62 31.19 -53.52 -22.77
CA ASP A 62 31.32 -52.44 -23.77
C ASP A 62 29.92 -51.97 -24.24
N ASP A 63 29.19 -51.32 -23.34
CA ASP A 63 27.94 -50.62 -23.65
C ASP A 63 28.28 -49.36 -24.45
N THR A 64 27.88 -49.35 -25.73
CA THR A 64 28.14 -48.25 -26.64
C THR A 64 27.47 -46.97 -26.12
N ALA A 65 28.26 -46.06 -25.58
CA ALA A 65 27.82 -44.71 -25.26
C ALA A 65 27.16 -44.11 -26.51
N THR A 66 25.86 -43.84 -26.43
CA THR A 66 25.18 -43.06 -27.44
C THR A 66 25.69 -41.64 -27.26
N ASP A 67 26.20 -41.04 -28.33
CA ASP A 67 26.66 -39.65 -28.33
C ASP A 67 25.41 -38.77 -28.19
N ASP A 68 25.01 -38.51 -26.94
CA ASP A 68 23.90 -37.64 -26.61
C ASP A 68 24.25 -36.24 -27.12
N THR A 69 23.78 -35.94 -28.33
CA THR A 69 23.95 -34.62 -28.93
C THR A 69 23.21 -33.63 -28.07
N ALA A 70 23.94 -33.02 -27.13
CA ALA A 70 23.51 -31.90 -26.32
C ALA A 70 22.90 -30.89 -27.29
N THR A 71 21.57 -30.84 -27.28
CA THR A 71 20.85 -29.89 -28.11
C THR A 71 21.15 -28.56 -27.47
N ASP A 72 21.98 -27.76 -28.14
CA ASP A 72 22.36 -26.43 -27.67
C ASP A 72 21.06 -25.64 -27.54
N ASP A 73 20.55 -25.58 -26.32
CA ASP A 73 19.20 -25.12 -26.04
C ASP A 73 19.27 -23.60 -26.20
N THR A 74 18.91 -23.13 -27.39
CA THR A 74 18.98 -21.72 -27.78
C THR A 74 17.88 -20.96 -27.07
N GLY A 75 18.00 -20.89 -25.74
CA GLY A 75 17.22 -20.08 -24.85
C GLY A 75 17.28 -18.66 -25.35
N THR A 76 16.21 -18.25 -26.01
CA THR A 76 16.07 -16.88 -26.47
C THR A 76 16.06 -16.02 -25.22
N GLU A 77 17.06 -15.14 -25.07
CA GLU A 77 17.15 -14.29 -23.89
C GLU A 77 15.80 -13.57 -23.69
N PRO A 78 15.25 -13.56 -22.47
CA PRO A 78 13.95 -12.94 -22.23
C PRO A 78 14.02 -11.47 -22.65
N ALA A 79 13.09 -11.07 -23.51
CA ALA A 79 13.11 -9.74 -24.10
C ALA A 79 13.22 -8.65 -23.02
N PRO A 80 14.02 -7.59 -23.26
CA PRO A 80 14.17 -6.51 -22.29
C PRO A 80 12.81 -5.88 -22.05
N LEU A 81 12.49 -5.64 -20.78
CA LEU A 81 11.16 -5.20 -20.35
C LEU A 81 10.72 -3.90 -21.02
N GLU A 82 11.69 -3.04 -21.37
CA GLU A 82 11.51 -1.79 -22.11
C GLU A 82 10.98 -1.98 -23.53
N ASP A 83 11.39 -3.03 -24.26
CA ASP A 83 10.88 -3.31 -25.61
C ASP A 83 9.42 -3.78 -25.53
N ILE A 84 9.09 -4.61 -24.53
CA ILE A 84 7.71 -5.05 -24.28
C ILE A 84 6.85 -3.84 -23.85
N ARG A 85 7.37 -2.95 -23.01
CA ARG A 85 6.71 -1.70 -22.60
C ARG A 85 6.47 -0.78 -23.80
N ALA A 86 7.47 -0.59 -24.66
CA ALA A 86 7.34 0.24 -25.86
C ALA A 86 6.30 -0.34 -26.83
N ALA A 87 6.26 -1.66 -27.03
CA ALA A 87 5.24 -2.32 -27.84
C ALA A 87 3.83 -2.15 -27.26
N VAL A 88 3.66 -2.31 -25.94
CA VAL A 88 2.39 -2.06 -25.22
C VAL A 88 1.95 -0.61 -25.39
N GLN A 89 2.83 0.35 -25.09
CA GLN A 89 2.54 1.78 -25.21
C GLN A 89 2.14 2.14 -26.66
N ALA A 90 2.91 1.69 -27.65
CA ALA A 90 2.62 1.91 -29.06
C ALA A 90 1.31 1.24 -29.53
N TRP A 91 0.88 0.13 -28.94
CA TRP A 91 -0.41 -0.51 -29.26
C TRP A 91 -1.59 0.31 -28.74
N PHE A 92 -1.59 0.69 -27.46
CA PHE A 92 -2.63 1.53 -26.89
C PHE A 92 -2.65 2.94 -27.54
N GLU A 93 -1.49 3.47 -27.96
CA GLU A 93 -1.39 4.72 -28.73
C GLU A 93 -1.68 4.56 -30.24
N ALA A 94 -1.82 3.34 -30.77
CA ALA A 94 -2.24 3.14 -32.16
C ALA A 94 -3.73 3.45 -32.36
N ASP A 95 -4.58 3.17 -31.37
CA ASP A 95 -6.04 3.38 -31.45
C ASP A 95 -6.57 4.55 -30.57
N HIS A 96 -5.95 5.72 -30.75
CA HIS A 96 -6.52 7.00 -30.32
C HIS A 96 -7.96 7.28 -30.84
N SER A 97 -8.49 6.47 -31.77
CA SER A 97 -9.74 6.76 -32.48
C SER A 97 -11.00 6.35 -31.70
N ALA A 98 -10.84 5.44 -30.74
CA ALA A 98 -11.95 4.67 -30.19
C ALA A 98 -12.12 4.76 -28.66
N GLY A 99 -11.17 5.38 -27.96
CA GLY A 99 -11.23 5.70 -26.53
C GLY A 99 -11.16 4.49 -25.58
N PRO A 100 -11.19 4.70 -24.25
CA PRO A 100 -11.00 3.61 -23.27
C PRO A 100 -12.01 2.46 -23.41
N ARG A 101 -13.19 2.72 -23.99
CA ARG A 101 -14.26 1.73 -24.15
C ARG A 101 -13.99 0.65 -25.22
N THR A 102 -13.03 0.81 -26.13
CA THR A 102 -12.61 -0.29 -27.03
C THR A 102 -11.51 -1.17 -26.44
N LEU A 103 -10.74 -0.66 -25.48
CA LEU A 103 -9.79 -1.47 -24.71
C LEU A 103 -10.52 -2.60 -23.95
N LEU A 104 -11.83 -2.44 -23.72
CA LEU A 104 -12.73 -3.43 -23.10
C LEU A 104 -13.10 -4.59 -24.01
N SER A 105 -12.80 -4.52 -25.32
CA SER A 105 -12.88 -5.70 -26.21
C SER A 105 -11.64 -6.62 -26.11
N GLY A 106 -10.65 -6.26 -25.27
CA GLY A 106 -9.42 -7.00 -25.09
C GLY A 106 -8.38 -6.74 -26.19
N LEU A 107 -7.36 -7.60 -26.23
CA LEU A 107 -6.42 -7.64 -27.35
C LEU A 107 -7.14 -8.15 -28.62
N PRO A 108 -6.91 -7.58 -29.82
CA PRO A 108 -7.64 -7.94 -31.04
C PRO A 108 -7.57 -9.42 -31.44
N ASP A 109 -6.47 -10.09 -31.07
CA ASP A 109 -6.21 -11.52 -31.28
C ASP A 109 -6.01 -12.26 -29.92
N GLY A 110 -6.57 -11.73 -28.83
CA GLY A 110 -6.44 -12.27 -27.47
C GLY A 110 -7.45 -13.37 -27.12
N GLU A 111 -7.07 -14.23 -26.17
CA GLU A 111 -7.94 -15.17 -25.47
C GLU A 111 -8.44 -14.53 -24.16
N GLU A 112 -9.76 -14.39 -24.01
CA GLU A 112 -10.39 -13.96 -22.75
C GLU A 112 -10.38 -15.11 -21.74
N ILE A 113 -9.82 -14.89 -20.55
CA ILE A 113 -9.70 -15.89 -19.50
C ILE A 113 -10.56 -15.51 -18.29
N ASP A 114 -11.65 -16.22 -18.07
CA ASP A 114 -12.37 -16.14 -16.79
C ASP A 114 -11.59 -16.88 -15.70
N ALA A 115 -10.86 -16.13 -14.88
CA ALA A 115 -10.02 -16.63 -13.79
C ALA A 115 -10.71 -16.58 -12.40
N ARG A 116 -12.01 -16.27 -12.35
CA ARG A 116 -12.80 -16.15 -11.11
C ARG A 116 -12.74 -17.44 -10.28
N THR A 117 -12.96 -17.33 -8.98
CA THR A 117 -12.85 -18.45 -8.03
C THR A 117 -13.69 -19.65 -8.46
N GLY A 118 -13.03 -20.79 -8.69
CA GLY A 118 -13.65 -22.04 -9.13
C GLY A 118 -13.57 -22.32 -10.63
N GLN A 119 -13.07 -21.38 -11.46
CA GLN A 119 -12.84 -21.62 -12.88
C GLN A 119 -11.55 -22.42 -13.15
N PRO A 120 -11.53 -23.42 -14.06
CA PRO A 120 -10.35 -24.25 -14.28
C PRO A 120 -9.11 -23.51 -14.82
N ALA A 121 -9.28 -22.47 -15.63
CA ALA A 121 -8.17 -21.72 -16.23
C ALA A 121 -7.24 -21.08 -15.18
N ARG A 122 -7.80 -20.80 -13.99
CA ARG A 122 -7.09 -20.33 -12.80
C ARG A 122 -5.87 -21.19 -12.42
N GLU A 123 -5.93 -22.50 -12.64
CA GLU A 123 -4.84 -23.44 -12.31
C GLU A 123 -3.63 -23.30 -13.23
N THR A 124 -3.76 -22.57 -14.35
CA THR A 124 -2.70 -22.37 -15.36
C THR A 124 -2.14 -20.95 -15.42
N LEU A 125 -2.66 -20.01 -14.61
CA LEU A 125 -2.22 -18.63 -14.63
C LEU A 125 -1.02 -18.39 -13.70
N PRO A 126 -0.09 -17.47 -14.05
CA PRO A 126 0.94 -17.03 -13.12
C PRO A 126 0.31 -16.45 -11.85
N ALA A 127 0.90 -16.75 -10.69
CA ALA A 127 0.38 -16.37 -9.38
C ALA A 127 0.27 -14.84 -9.24
N GLN A 128 1.20 -14.09 -9.81
CA GLN A 128 1.08 -12.63 -9.88
C GLN A 128 -0.10 -12.20 -10.76
N VAL A 129 -0.22 -12.67 -12.00
CA VAL A 129 -1.34 -12.31 -12.91
C VAL A 129 -2.68 -12.59 -12.24
N LEU A 130 -2.78 -13.72 -11.55
CA LEU A 130 -3.98 -14.11 -10.84
C LEU A 130 -4.31 -13.16 -9.67
N ALA A 131 -3.31 -12.69 -8.92
CA ALA A 131 -3.52 -11.73 -7.83
C ALA A 131 -3.94 -10.33 -8.33
N ALA A 132 -3.56 -9.92 -9.54
CA ALA A 132 -4.11 -8.71 -10.19
C ALA A 132 -5.60 -8.88 -10.50
N PHE A 133 -5.96 -10.01 -11.10
CA PHE A 133 -7.34 -10.29 -11.48
C PHE A 133 -8.24 -10.48 -10.25
N ASP A 134 -7.85 -11.30 -9.27
CA ASP A 134 -8.57 -11.49 -8.01
C ASP A 134 -8.79 -10.20 -7.24
N PHE A 135 -7.82 -9.28 -7.32
CA PHE A 135 -7.98 -7.96 -6.77
C PHE A 135 -9.15 -7.23 -7.47
N ALA A 136 -9.11 -7.13 -8.80
CA ALA A 136 -10.11 -6.38 -9.57
C ALA A 136 -11.51 -7.04 -9.57
N VAL A 137 -11.61 -8.36 -9.36
CA VAL A 137 -12.88 -9.06 -9.08
C VAL A 137 -13.59 -8.49 -7.84
N ARG A 138 -12.89 -7.86 -6.89
CA ARG A 138 -13.51 -7.22 -5.71
C ARG A 138 -14.35 -5.99 -6.09
N LEU A 139 -13.95 -5.22 -7.11
CA LEU A 139 -14.75 -4.11 -7.65
C LEU A 139 -16.05 -4.62 -8.29
N GLU A 140 -15.95 -5.68 -9.09
CA GLU A 140 -17.11 -6.34 -9.70
C GLU A 140 -18.07 -6.90 -8.63
N ALA A 141 -17.54 -7.51 -7.56
CA ALA A 141 -18.32 -8.03 -6.46
C ALA A 141 -18.98 -6.93 -5.59
N ALA A 142 -18.37 -5.75 -5.50
CA ALA A 142 -18.94 -4.57 -4.85
C ALA A 142 -20.00 -3.86 -5.72
N GLY A 143 -19.89 -3.98 -7.06
CA GLY A 143 -20.74 -3.28 -8.02
C GLY A 143 -20.14 -1.97 -8.55
N GLU A 144 -18.94 -1.62 -8.11
CA GLU A 144 -18.20 -0.38 -8.43
C GLU A 144 -17.48 -0.45 -9.78
N GLY A 145 -17.60 -1.56 -10.52
CA GLY A 145 -16.84 -1.76 -11.75
C GLY A 145 -16.99 -3.13 -12.40
N SER A 146 -16.11 -3.41 -13.37
CA SER A 146 -15.99 -4.73 -14.00
C SER A 146 -14.54 -5.06 -14.37
N VAL A 147 -14.21 -6.36 -14.43
CA VAL A 147 -12.85 -6.87 -14.69
C VAL A 147 -12.83 -7.84 -15.86
N ARG A 148 -11.76 -7.75 -16.64
CA ARG A 148 -11.40 -8.61 -17.76
C ARG A 148 -9.94 -9.05 -17.64
N LEU A 149 -9.64 -10.29 -18.00
CA LEU A 149 -8.28 -10.79 -18.20
C LEU A 149 -8.18 -11.32 -19.62
N ASP A 150 -7.24 -10.79 -20.38
CA ASP A 150 -6.85 -11.31 -21.71
C ASP A 150 -5.45 -11.89 -21.64
N ARG A 151 -5.22 -12.98 -22.39
CA ARG A 151 -3.90 -13.49 -22.74
C ARG A 151 -3.71 -13.31 -24.24
N GLY A 152 -2.56 -12.79 -24.67
CA GLY A 152 -2.30 -12.59 -26.10
C GLY A 152 -0.83 -12.50 -26.42
N VAL A 153 -0.53 -12.31 -27.70
CA VAL A 153 0.83 -12.03 -28.19
C VAL A 153 0.85 -10.64 -28.79
N LEU A 154 1.71 -9.77 -28.27
CA LEU A 154 1.93 -8.44 -28.82
C LEU A 154 3.29 -8.39 -29.50
N GLU A 155 3.29 -8.15 -30.81
CA GLU A 155 4.42 -8.37 -31.74
C GLU A 155 4.97 -9.80 -31.69
N THR A 156 5.81 -10.11 -30.71
CA THR A 156 6.38 -11.44 -30.44
C THR A 156 6.31 -11.86 -28.96
N TYR A 157 5.80 -10.98 -28.10
CA TYR A 157 5.79 -11.15 -26.65
C TYR A 157 4.44 -11.71 -26.19
N GLU A 158 4.43 -12.90 -25.59
CA GLU A 158 3.26 -13.35 -24.83
C GLU A 158 3.07 -12.43 -23.61
N ILE A 159 1.85 -11.95 -23.41
CA ILE A 159 1.47 -11.07 -22.31
C ILE A 159 0.08 -11.43 -21.76
N TYR A 160 -0.12 -11.10 -20.49
CA TYR A 160 -1.41 -11.09 -19.82
C TYR A 160 -1.81 -9.64 -19.55
N ILE A 161 -3.04 -9.26 -19.87
CA ILE A 161 -3.58 -7.92 -19.61
C ILE A 161 -4.76 -8.06 -18.65
N VAL A 162 -4.65 -7.44 -17.47
CA VAL A 162 -5.79 -7.25 -16.56
C VAL A 162 -6.35 -5.85 -16.80
N THR A 163 -7.54 -5.80 -17.38
CA THR A 163 -8.29 -4.56 -17.64
C THR A 163 -9.43 -4.45 -16.62
N THR A 164 -9.51 -3.30 -15.96
CA THR A 164 -10.52 -2.99 -14.95
C THR A 164 -11.22 -1.68 -15.34
N THR A 165 -12.54 -1.60 -15.18
CA THR A 165 -13.29 -0.34 -15.33
C THR A 165 -14.08 -0.03 -14.08
N THR A 166 -14.31 1.25 -13.80
CA THR A 166 -15.28 1.71 -12.80
C THR A 166 -16.58 2.17 -13.47
N ASP A 167 -17.58 2.49 -12.65
CA ASP A 167 -18.81 3.15 -13.07
C ASP A 167 -18.57 4.57 -13.65
N ALA A 168 -17.51 5.25 -13.20
CA ALA A 168 -17.10 6.60 -13.59
C ALA A 168 -16.45 6.72 -14.98
N ASP A 169 -16.54 5.68 -15.83
CA ASP A 169 -15.89 5.55 -17.15
C ASP A 169 -14.34 5.60 -17.13
N ASP A 170 -13.70 5.50 -15.97
CA ASP A 170 -12.26 5.22 -15.88
C ASP A 170 -11.95 3.76 -16.28
N ALA A 171 -10.80 3.56 -16.91
CA ALA A 171 -10.20 2.25 -17.10
C ALA A 171 -8.77 2.19 -16.52
N TYR A 172 -8.41 1.03 -16.00
CA TYR A 172 -7.09 0.68 -15.51
C TYR A 172 -6.58 -0.57 -16.22
N VAL A 173 -5.30 -0.58 -16.52
CA VAL A 173 -4.61 -1.67 -17.19
C VAL A 173 -3.35 -2.02 -16.41
N GLU A 174 -3.15 -3.30 -16.12
CA GLU A 174 -1.83 -3.85 -15.85
C GLU A 174 -1.45 -4.85 -16.94
N VAL A 175 -0.23 -4.74 -17.47
CA VAL A 175 0.31 -5.72 -18.43
C VAL A 175 1.45 -6.52 -17.78
N TRP A 176 1.34 -7.84 -17.83
CA TRP A 176 2.23 -8.79 -17.17
C TRP A 176 2.84 -9.77 -18.16
N THR A 177 4.07 -10.19 -17.90
CA THR A 177 4.73 -11.29 -18.62
C THR A 177 4.37 -12.67 -18.02
N PRO A 178 4.55 -13.79 -18.76
CA PRO A 178 4.40 -15.14 -18.22
C PRO A 178 5.35 -15.46 -17.06
N ASP A 179 6.52 -14.81 -17.01
CA ASP A 179 7.48 -14.90 -15.89
C ASP A 179 7.24 -13.83 -14.80
N GLU A 180 5.97 -13.46 -14.60
CA GLU A 180 5.46 -12.67 -13.48
C GLU A 180 5.99 -11.23 -13.32
N ARG A 181 6.73 -10.70 -14.30
CA ARG A 181 7.16 -9.29 -14.32
C ARG A 181 6.04 -8.38 -14.83
N LEU A 182 5.75 -7.30 -14.07
CA LEU A 182 4.94 -6.16 -14.52
C LEU A 182 5.68 -5.42 -15.63
N VAL A 183 5.06 -5.29 -16.81
CA VAL A 183 5.59 -4.54 -17.96
C VAL A 183 5.36 -3.05 -17.76
N THR A 184 4.11 -2.66 -17.52
CA THR A 184 3.65 -1.28 -17.27
C THR A 184 2.24 -1.31 -16.68
N GLY A 185 1.87 -0.24 -15.98
CA GLY A 185 0.51 0.05 -15.53
C GLY A 185 0.03 1.38 -16.09
N ALA A 186 -1.26 1.50 -16.41
CA ALA A 186 -1.83 2.73 -16.98
C ALA A 186 -3.24 3.03 -16.48
N ARG A 187 -3.54 4.33 -16.36
CA ARG A 187 -4.90 4.85 -16.19
C ARG A 187 -5.36 5.54 -17.47
N PHE A 188 -6.62 5.32 -17.82
CA PHE A 188 -7.33 5.99 -18.90
C PHE A 188 -8.58 6.64 -18.29
N TYR A 189 -8.68 7.96 -18.37
CA TYR A 189 -9.94 8.65 -18.07
C TYR A 189 -10.84 8.63 -19.31
N ALA A 190 -12.13 8.91 -19.15
CA ALA A 190 -13.12 8.92 -20.23
C ALA A 190 -12.75 9.84 -21.41
N ASP A 191 -12.05 10.95 -21.15
CA ASP A 191 -11.75 12.02 -22.11
C ASP A 191 -10.27 12.52 -22.11
N GLU A 192 -9.38 11.92 -21.32
CA GLU A 192 -7.95 12.30 -21.27
C GLU A 192 -7.00 11.31 -21.97
N VAL A 193 -5.74 11.72 -22.14
CA VAL A 193 -4.64 10.90 -22.68
C VAL A 193 -4.23 9.83 -21.64
N PRO A 194 -3.82 8.60 -22.05
CA PRO A 194 -3.36 7.57 -21.12
C PRO A 194 -2.20 8.07 -20.23
N LEU A 195 -2.32 7.85 -18.92
CA LEU A 195 -1.25 8.14 -17.97
C LEU A 195 -0.43 6.87 -17.71
N TRP A 196 0.59 6.68 -18.56
CA TRP A 196 1.59 5.62 -18.47
C TRP A 196 2.44 5.69 -17.20
N ASP A 197 2.70 4.52 -16.61
CA ASP A 197 3.54 4.33 -15.41
C ASP A 197 3.11 5.20 -14.20
N ALA A 198 1.92 5.80 -14.26
CA ALA A 198 1.39 6.69 -13.23
C ALA A 198 0.81 5.93 -12.02
N PHE A 199 0.59 4.63 -12.16
CA PHE A 199 0.03 3.76 -11.13
C PHE A 199 0.71 2.38 -11.14
N ASP A 200 1.35 2.05 -10.02
CA ASP A 200 1.41 0.68 -9.53
C ASP A 200 -0.05 0.26 -9.22
N GLY A 201 -0.73 -0.32 -10.22
CA GLY A 201 -2.18 -0.51 -10.22
C GLY A 201 -2.66 -1.26 -8.98
N ARG A 202 -2.15 -2.49 -8.80
CA ARG A 202 -2.45 -3.36 -7.67
C ARG A 202 -2.15 -2.70 -6.33
N VAL A 203 -1.00 -2.06 -6.20
CA VAL A 203 -0.54 -1.40 -4.98
C VAL A 203 -1.64 -0.47 -4.47
N ARG A 204 -2.04 0.55 -5.25
CA ARG A 204 -3.00 1.56 -4.78
C ARG A 204 -4.47 1.15 -4.85
N LEU A 205 -4.84 0.13 -5.65
CA LEU A 205 -6.24 -0.31 -5.74
C LEU A 205 -6.57 -1.41 -4.71
N ALA A 206 -5.63 -2.32 -4.39
CA ALA A 206 -5.76 -3.26 -3.27
C ALA A 206 -5.93 -2.53 -1.92
N ARG A 207 -5.15 -1.46 -1.71
CA ARG A 207 -5.18 -0.61 -0.51
C ARG A 207 -6.55 0.00 -0.20
N ARG A 208 -7.48 0.15 -1.15
CA ARG A 208 -8.82 0.74 -0.87
C ARG A 208 -9.78 -0.20 -0.19
N PHE A 209 -9.68 -1.50 -0.44
CA PHE A 209 -10.57 -2.47 0.17
C PHE A 209 -10.12 -2.88 1.60
N THR A 210 -9.16 -2.15 2.18
CA THR A 210 -8.72 -2.27 3.59
C THR A 210 -9.79 -1.84 4.60
N MET A 211 -10.90 -1.20 4.16
CA MET A 211 -12.06 -0.94 5.02
C MET A 211 -12.94 -2.19 5.29
N LEU A 212 -12.75 -3.29 4.56
CA LEU A 212 -13.69 -4.43 4.53
C LEU A 212 -13.55 -5.48 5.67
N GLU A 213 -13.43 -5.03 6.92
CA GLU A 213 -14.05 -5.77 8.05
C GLU A 213 -14.88 -4.87 9.00
N GLY A 214 -14.96 -3.56 8.74
CA GLY A 214 -15.76 -2.63 9.56
C GLY A 214 -15.10 -2.31 10.90
N PRO A 215 -14.17 -1.33 10.96
CA PRO A 215 -13.34 -1.09 12.13
C PRO A 215 -14.15 -0.76 13.39
N SER A 216 -13.60 -1.08 14.56
CA SER A 216 -14.19 -0.69 15.83
C SER A 216 -14.07 0.83 16.01
N TRP A 217 -15.22 1.49 16.05
CA TRP A 217 -15.32 2.91 16.39
C TRP A 217 -15.23 3.08 17.91
N GLU A 218 -14.34 3.97 18.33
CA GLU A 218 -14.11 4.35 19.71
C GLU A 218 -14.15 5.88 19.86
N ASP A 219 -14.47 6.37 21.06
CA ASP A 219 -14.38 7.79 21.37
C ASP A 219 -12.90 8.22 21.40
N GLY A 220 -12.56 9.28 20.65
CA GLY A 220 -11.27 9.96 20.73
C GLY A 220 -11.34 11.17 21.67
N TYR A 221 -10.17 11.59 22.17
CA TYR A 221 -10.03 12.69 23.12
C TYR A 221 -8.94 13.66 22.68
N SER A 222 -9.05 14.90 23.18
CA SER A 222 -8.14 16.02 22.92
C SER A 222 -7.23 16.31 24.11
N GLU A 223 -7.73 16.12 25.34
CA GLU A 223 -6.96 16.31 26.58
C GLU A 223 -5.90 15.20 26.78
N ALA A 224 -4.68 15.59 27.13
CA ALA A 224 -3.51 14.68 27.09
C ALA A 224 -3.62 13.48 28.05
N GLU A 225 -4.24 13.64 29.22
CA GLU A 225 -4.47 12.53 30.16
C GLU A 225 -5.53 11.55 29.63
N GLU A 226 -6.56 12.05 28.93
CA GLU A 226 -7.63 11.24 28.37
C GLU A 226 -7.15 10.48 27.12
N ARG A 227 -6.37 11.14 26.24
CA ARG A 227 -5.65 10.49 25.13
C ARG A 227 -4.80 9.31 25.60
N ALA A 228 -3.98 9.51 26.62
CA ALA A 228 -3.13 8.47 27.18
C ALA A 228 -3.92 7.29 27.77
N ALA A 229 -5.12 7.55 28.32
CA ALA A 229 -6.03 6.54 28.87
C ALA A 229 -6.81 5.77 27.78
N ALA A 230 -7.16 6.42 26.66
CA ALA A 230 -7.76 5.79 25.48
C ALA A 230 -6.73 5.03 24.60
N GLY A 231 -5.44 5.25 24.85
CA GLY A 231 -4.34 4.69 24.05
C GLY A 231 -4.08 5.43 22.74
N GLN A 232 -4.50 6.70 22.65
CA GLN A 232 -4.14 7.59 21.54
C GLN A 232 -2.65 7.98 21.60
N PRO A 233 -2.01 8.24 20.45
CA PRO A 233 -0.75 8.97 20.42
C PRO A 233 -0.88 10.34 21.12
N ALA A 234 0.19 10.76 21.78
CA ALA A 234 0.27 12.10 22.37
C ALA A 234 0.09 13.17 21.28
N GLN A 235 -0.43 14.35 21.64
CA GLN A 235 -0.73 15.42 20.68
C GLN A 235 0.53 15.94 19.95
N ASP A 236 1.71 15.75 20.54
CA ASP A 236 3.04 16.05 19.99
C ASP A 236 3.76 14.83 19.37
N TRP A 237 3.07 13.69 19.19
CA TRP A 237 3.64 12.52 18.52
C TRP A 237 4.11 12.91 17.10
N PRO A 238 5.40 12.65 16.76
CA PRO A 238 5.94 13.05 15.47
C PRO A 238 5.55 12.11 14.32
N GLY A 239 5.09 10.89 14.63
CA GLY A 239 5.07 9.79 13.67
C GLY A 239 6.49 9.35 13.26
N ASP A 240 6.56 8.51 12.23
CA ASP A 240 7.79 8.24 11.48
C ASP A 240 7.92 9.21 10.29
N ILE A 241 6.78 9.67 9.73
CA ILE A 241 6.68 10.50 8.53
C ILE A 241 5.55 11.54 8.65
N GLN A 242 5.66 12.65 7.91
CA GLN A 242 4.57 13.62 7.74
C GLN A 242 4.04 13.61 6.30
N VAL A 243 2.71 13.63 6.15
CA VAL A 243 2.04 13.84 4.86
C VAL A 243 1.89 15.34 4.62
N LEU A 244 2.31 15.82 3.45
CA LEU A 244 2.36 17.26 3.14
C LEU A 244 1.26 17.73 2.18
N SER A 245 0.78 16.86 1.29
CA SER A 245 -0.40 17.16 0.47
C SER A 245 -0.99 15.88 -0.09
N GLY A 246 -2.25 15.92 -0.50
CA GLY A 246 -2.88 14.83 -1.22
C GLY A 246 -3.92 15.33 -2.21
N PHE A 247 -4.27 14.48 -3.18
CA PHE A 247 -5.20 14.83 -4.25
C PHE A 247 -5.96 13.60 -4.71
N ILE A 248 -7.27 13.53 -4.42
CA ILE A 248 -8.19 12.62 -5.10
C ILE A 248 -8.79 13.39 -6.29
N PRO A 249 -8.56 12.95 -7.55
CA PRO A 249 -9.13 13.61 -8.71
C PRO A 249 -10.63 13.33 -8.78
N GLN A 250 -11.46 14.38 -8.68
CA GLN A 250 -12.93 14.32 -8.78
C GLN A 250 -13.66 13.48 -7.71
N ALA A 251 -14.93 13.81 -7.45
CA ALA A 251 -15.79 13.01 -6.59
C ALA A 251 -16.21 11.72 -7.34
N GLY A 252 -15.83 10.56 -6.81
CA GLY A 252 -16.08 9.24 -7.40
C GLY A 252 -14.86 8.59 -8.06
N SER A 253 -13.90 9.37 -8.59
CA SER A 253 -12.61 8.80 -9.01
C SER A 253 -11.73 8.60 -7.77
N LEU A 254 -11.74 7.37 -7.26
CA LEU A 254 -11.12 6.96 -5.99
C LEU A 254 -9.60 7.23 -5.87
N MET A 255 -8.92 7.63 -6.96
CA MET A 255 -7.48 7.50 -7.12
C MET A 255 -6.62 8.65 -6.58
N GLY A 256 -6.53 8.71 -5.25
CA GLY A 256 -5.59 9.57 -4.52
C GLY A 256 -4.11 9.47 -4.95
N THR A 257 -3.47 10.63 -5.10
CA THR A 257 -2.02 10.80 -5.03
C THR A 257 -1.65 11.62 -3.80
N VAL A 258 -0.78 11.06 -2.97
CA VAL A 258 -0.31 11.64 -1.72
C VAL A 258 1.19 11.96 -1.84
N ASP A 259 1.57 13.16 -1.42
CA ASP A 259 2.95 13.65 -1.38
C ASP A 259 3.45 13.72 0.06
N PHE A 260 4.74 13.41 0.21
CA PHE A 260 5.45 13.29 1.47
C PHE A 260 6.61 14.27 1.52
N ASP A 261 7.20 14.44 2.70
CA ASP A 261 8.33 15.34 3.00
C ASP A 261 9.69 14.98 2.34
N GLY A 262 9.69 14.02 1.41
CA GLY A 262 10.87 13.55 0.70
C GLY A 262 11.61 12.42 1.43
N LEU A 263 11.11 11.94 2.57
CA LEU A 263 11.63 10.73 3.22
C LEU A 263 11.40 9.48 2.37
N ALA A 264 12.33 8.53 2.45
CA ALA A 264 12.23 7.24 1.78
C ALA A 264 11.25 6.33 2.54
N LEU A 265 9.99 6.31 2.10
CA LEU A 265 8.95 5.51 2.71
C LEU A 265 9.16 4.01 2.54
N SER A 266 9.00 3.24 3.62
CA SER A 266 8.60 1.84 3.47
C SER A 266 7.24 1.75 2.75
N ASP A 267 6.98 0.65 2.04
CA ASP A 267 5.71 0.50 1.33
C ASP A 267 4.52 0.60 2.30
N VAL A 268 4.59 -0.08 3.45
CA VAL A 268 3.57 -0.10 4.53
C VAL A 268 3.20 1.30 5.04
N GLN A 269 4.16 2.21 5.19
CA GLN A 269 3.84 3.60 5.59
C GLN A 269 3.10 4.33 4.46
N ARG A 270 3.43 4.03 3.20
CA ARG A 270 2.72 4.52 2.01
C ARG A 270 1.35 3.85 1.83
N ASP A 271 1.12 2.65 2.36
CA ASP A 271 -0.22 2.04 2.45
C ASP A 271 -1.10 2.88 3.37
N VAL A 272 -0.66 3.01 4.62
CA VAL A 272 -1.43 3.61 5.69
C VAL A 272 -1.69 5.10 5.43
N ALA A 273 -0.72 5.84 4.91
CA ALA A 273 -0.95 7.24 4.53
C ALA A 273 -1.98 7.41 3.41
N VAL A 274 -2.00 6.51 2.41
CA VAL A 274 -2.99 6.57 1.32
C VAL A 274 -4.37 6.15 1.82
N ALA A 275 -4.48 5.07 2.59
CA ALA A 275 -5.74 4.60 3.14
C ALA A 275 -6.34 5.59 4.17
N ALA A 276 -5.50 6.22 4.99
CA ALA A 276 -5.90 7.30 5.90
C ALA A 276 -6.39 8.53 5.15
N PHE A 277 -5.70 8.96 4.09
CA PHE A 277 -6.10 10.10 3.27
C PHE A 277 -7.43 9.85 2.53
N ASP A 278 -7.64 8.63 2.03
CA ASP A 278 -8.90 8.16 1.42
C ASP A 278 -10.05 8.19 2.46
N PHE A 279 -9.81 7.68 3.67
CA PHE A 279 -10.78 7.65 4.77
C PHE A 279 -11.25 9.05 5.21
N ILE A 280 -10.35 10.03 5.33
CA ILE A 280 -10.72 11.41 5.71
C ILE A 280 -11.23 12.26 4.54
N TRP A 281 -11.15 11.76 3.29
CA TRP A 281 -11.51 12.53 2.12
C TRP A 281 -13.00 12.87 2.07
N GLU A 282 -13.87 11.86 2.06
CA GLU A 282 -15.32 12.08 1.99
C GLU A 282 -15.91 12.89 3.16
N PRO A 283 -15.57 12.61 4.44
CA PRO A 283 -16.17 13.34 5.55
C PRO A 283 -15.67 14.79 5.69
N HIS A 284 -14.44 15.11 5.26
CA HIS A 284 -13.80 16.41 5.53
C HIS A 284 -13.22 17.08 4.27
N LEU A 285 -12.20 16.48 3.65
CA LEU A 285 -11.39 17.18 2.62
C LEU A 285 -12.13 17.44 1.29
N GLN A 286 -13.13 16.61 0.95
CA GLN A 286 -13.88 16.74 -0.30
C GLN A 286 -14.68 18.05 -0.37
N HIS A 287 -15.14 18.58 0.76
CA HIS A 287 -15.98 19.77 0.81
C HIS A 287 -15.19 21.08 0.74
N THR A 288 -13.92 21.06 1.16
CA THR A 288 -13.06 22.25 1.17
C THR A 288 -12.31 22.44 -0.16
N VAL A 289 -12.06 21.37 -0.92
CA VAL A 289 -11.25 21.43 -2.14
C VAL A 289 -12.01 20.98 -3.41
N ASN A 290 -12.37 21.97 -4.23
CA ASN A 290 -13.11 21.81 -5.49
C ASN A 290 -12.25 21.18 -6.62
N GLY A 291 -11.93 19.90 -6.51
CA GLY A 291 -11.26 19.11 -7.54
C GLY A 291 -9.78 19.44 -7.79
N GLY A 292 -9.11 20.06 -6.82
CA GLY A 292 -7.67 20.35 -6.84
C GLY A 292 -6.91 19.58 -5.76
N ARG A 293 -5.59 19.76 -5.70
CA ARG A 293 -4.74 19.23 -4.63
C ARG A 293 -5.03 19.93 -3.30
N VAL A 294 -5.13 19.14 -2.23
CA VAL A 294 -5.24 19.56 -0.83
C VAL A 294 -3.83 19.66 -0.23
N THR A 295 -3.47 20.81 0.33
CA THR A 295 -2.27 20.93 1.18
C THR A 295 -2.62 20.49 2.59
N LEU A 296 -1.77 19.69 3.23
CA LEU A 296 -1.84 19.38 4.66
C LEU A 296 -0.76 20.18 5.39
N GLY A 297 -1.10 20.73 6.55
CA GLY A 297 -0.19 21.51 7.37
C GLY A 297 -0.90 22.28 8.49
N PRO A 298 -0.15 22.82 9.48
CA PRO A 298 -0.70 23.56 10.62
C PRO A 298 -1.39 24.90 10.27
N GLN A 299 -1.50 25.24 8.98
CA GLN A 299 -2.18 26.44 8.46
C GLN A 299 -3.14 26.11 7.30
N ASP A 300 -3.30 24.82 6.97
CA ASP A 300 -4.05 24.34 5.82
C ASP A 300 -5.16 23.36 6.28
N GLN A 301 -5.12 22.07 5.93
CA GLN A 301 -6.20 21.11 6.19
C GLN A 301 -5.81 20.04 7.22
N GLY A 302 -5.37 20.52 8.39
CA GLY A 302 -4.84 19.67 9.45
C GLY A 302 -3.47 19.06 9.11
N VAL A 303 -2.93 18.30 10.06
CA VAL A 303 -1.63 17.61 9.95
C VAL A 303 -1.85 16.11 10.08
N MET A 304 -1.50 15.34 9.04
CA MET A 304 -1.42 13.88 9.12
C MET A 304 0.03 13.45 9.30
N VAL A 305 0.29 12.71 10.38
CA VAL A 305 1.53 11.94 10.59
C VAL A 305 1.22 10.45 10.56
N VAL A 306 2.17 9.65 10.10
CA VAL A 306 2.06 8.19 10.07
C VAL A 306 3.29 7.55 10.71
N GLY A 307 3.11 6.50 11.49
CA GLY A 307 4.23 5.74 12.05
C GLY A 307 3.84 4.56 12.94
N SER A 308 4.84 3.80 13.35
CA SER A 308 4.67 2.67 14.26
C SER A 308 4.31 3.15 15.69
N PHE A 309 3.28 2.56 16.29
CA PHE A 309 2.82 2.92 17.63
C PHE A 309 2.27 1.70 18.38
N THR A 310 2.74 1.49 19.62
CA THR A 310 2.23 0.43 20.51
C THR A 310 1.18 1.03 21.45
N ARG A 311 -0.05 0.56 21.33
CA ARG A 311 -1.21 1.08 22.05
C ARG A 311 -1.22 0.61 23.51
N SER A 312 -1.54 1.52 24.44
CA SER A 312 -1.39 1.28 25.88
C SER A 312 -2.51 0.44 26.51
N THR A 313 -3.65 0.31 25.84
CA THR A 313 -4.88 -0.34 26.36
C THR A 313 -4.93 -1.85 26.08
N ASP A 314 -4.30 -2.31 25.00
CA ASP A 314 -4.21 -3.70 24.57
C ASP A 314 -2.76 -4.25 24.58
N GLY A 315 -1.77 -3.38 24.34
CA GLY A 315 -0.36 -3.73 24.19
C GLY A 315 0.03 -4.13 22.77
N GLU A 316 -0.82 -3.92 21.77
CA GLU A 316 -0.56 -4.27 20.38
C GLU A 316 0.16 -3.14 19.62
N THR A 317 1.01 -3.51 18.66
CA THR A 317 1.73 -2.55 17.79
C THR A 317 1.00 -2.41 16.46
N TYR A 318 0.57 -1.18 16.17
CA TYR A 318 -0.13 -0.79 14.97
C TYR A 318 0.77 0.12 14.12
N MET A 319 0.51 0.18 12.81
CA MET A 319 0.90 1.34 12.01
C MET A 319 -0.26 2.33 12.11
N VAL A 320 -0.01 3.52 12.67
CA VAL A 320 -1.06 4.50 12.98
C VAL A 320 -0.94 5.69 12.05
N ALA A 321 -2.08 6.21 11.60
CA ALA A 321 -2.20 7.56 11.05
C ALA A 321 -2.96 8.45 12.05
N ASP A 322 -2.33 9.53 12.48
CA ASP A 322 -2.92 10.56 13.35
C ASP A 322 -3.10 11.83 12.50
N TRP A 323 -4.34 12.09 12.07
CA TRP A 323 -4.74 13.31 11.38
C TRP A 323 -5.38 14.26 12.40
N ARG A 324 -4.64 15.32 12.72
CA ARG A 324 -5.04 16.41 13.61
C ARG A 324 -5.58 17.56 12.78
N ASP A 325 -6.91 17.71 12.76
CA ASP A 325 -7.58 18.79 12.05
C ASP A 325 -7.57 20.12 12.83
N ILE A 326 -7.99 21.21 12.20
CA ILE A 326 -8.05 22.56 12.78
C ILE A 326 -9.44 22.91 13.32
N ASP A 327 -10.54 22.43 12.71
CA ASP A 327 -11.89 22.90 13.06
C ASP A 327 -13.09 21.92 12.91
N ASP A 328 -13.02 20.84 12.10
CA ASP A 328 -14.13 19.88 11.89
C ASP A 328 -13.88 18.45 12.48
N GLY A 329 -12.66 18.19 12.99
CA GLY A 329 -12.37 17.14 13.97
C GLY A 329 -11.28 16.13 13.60
N SER A 330 -10.58 15.60 14.60
CA SER A 330 -9.35 14.81 14.45
C SER A 330 -9.57 13.29 14.50
N TYR A 331 -8.72 12.53 13.81
CA TYR A 331 -8.84 11.07 13.68
C TYR A 331 -7.53 10.35 13.98
N VAL A 332 -7.60 9.31 14.81
CA VAL A 332 -6.52 8.32 14.97
C VAL A 332 -6.97 7.00 14.37
N LEU A 333 -6.26 6.55 13.35
CA LEU A 333 -6.59 5.38 12.52
C LEU A 333 -5.52 4.30 12.73
N TYR A 334 -5.91 3.16 13.30
CA TYR A 334 -4.99 2.08 13.68
C TYR A 334 -5.04 0.94 12.68
N PHE A 335 -3.93 0.67 12.00
CA PHE A 335 -3.81 -0.39 11.02
C PHE A 335 -2.98 -1.56 11.56
N VAL A 336 -3.55 -2.77 11.52
CA VAL A 336 -2.84 -4.01 11.85
C VAL A 336 -1.98 -4.40 10.65
N VAL A 337 -0.67 -4.50 10.86
CA VAL A 337 0.30 -4.93 9.83
C VAL A 337 0.61 -6.41 10.03
N GLY A 338 -0.13 -7.27 9.33
CA GLY A 338 0.05 -8.72 9.35
C GLY A 338 1.12 -9.21 8.36
N SER A 339 0.97 -10.45 7.91
CA SER A 339 1.72 -11.01 6.77
C SER A 339 1.10 -10.66 5.41
N GLY A 340 0.44 -9.51 5.33
CA GLY A 340 -0.32 -9.00 4.18
C GLY A 340 -0.63 -7.51 4.37
N ASP A 341 -1.54 -6.99 3.54
CA ASP A 341 -1.86 -5.55 3.48
C ASP A 341 -2.33 -4.99 4.85
N PRO A 342 -2.00 -3.73 5.20
CA PRO A 342 -2.43 -3.14 6.48
C PRO A 342 -3.95 -2.97 6.57
N MET A 343 -4.58 -3.58 7.57
CA MET A 343 -6.03 -3.55 7.76
C MET A 343 -6.45 -2.53 8.81
N LEU A 344 -7.36 -1.61 8.48
CA LEU A 344 -7.89 -0.63 9.44
C LEU A 344 -8.74 -1.34 10.50
N SER A 345 -8.26 -1.33 11.75
CA SER A 345 -8.83 -2.08 12.87
C SER A 345 -9.65 -1.18 13.81
N VAL A 346 -9.08 -0.02 14.19
CA VAL A 346 -9.69 0.93 15.13
C VAL A 346 -9.75 2.32 14.51
N VAL A 347 -10.86 3.01 14.71
CA VAL A 347 -11.03 4.44 14.42
C VAL A 347 -11.41 5.16 15.72
N GLN A 348 -10.59 6.12 16.13
CA GLN A 348 -10.90 7.05 17.22
C GLN A 348 -11.10 8.46 16.66
N TYR A 349 -12.24 9.07 16.98
CA TYR A 349 -12.65 10.40 16.51
C TYR A 349 -12.78 11.39 17.68
N ASP A 350 -12.13 12.55 17.57
CA ASP A 350 -12.04 13.64 18.56
C ASP A 350 -12.58 14.94 17.93
N ASN A 351 -13.33 15.75 18.69
CA ASN A 351 -14.10 16.90 18.20
C ASN A 351 -14.24 18.01 19.27
#